data_AF-A0AAN8YL22-F1
#
_entry.id   AF-A0AAN8YL22-F1
#
_cell.length_a   1.000
_cell.length_b   1.000
_cell.length_c   1.000
_cell.angle_alpha   90.00
_cell.angle_beta   90.00
_cell.angle_gamma   90.00
#
_symmetry.space_group_name_H-M   'P 1'
#
loop_
_entity.id
_entity.type
_entity.pdbx_description
1 polymer ?
#
loop_
_entity_poly.entity_id
_entity_poly.type
_entity_poly.pdbx_seq_one_letter_code
_entity_poly.pdbx_strand_id
1 'polypeptide(L)'
;MNNLEKSVDEETTKGEKKDSSSAVLETEPSDSGMAAASATDGVAATALRSVIQRIEHAAERCGRRSDQVRLVAVSKTKPASLVKQVYDAGHRCFGENYVKELIEKAPQLPDDIEWHFIGNLQSNKVKPLLTGVPNLAMVETVDDEKIANQLDRVAGNIGRKPLKVFIQVNTSGEETKSGVEPDGCLELVKHVTSNCPNLEFCGLMTIGMPDYTSTPENFKTLARCRSEVCEALGISEDQCELSMGMSGDFELAVEMGSTNVRVGSTIFGAREYPTKIWSVCTMPIWTSLATVSHLYSTVFVISAERSLELRSGCSIMLLDLIYSRLDVLIDDISVEYFSHGLVGWSLDLLVGRAANSHNLT
;
A
#
# COMPACT_ATOMS: atom_id res chain seq x y z
N MET A 1 34.92 39.62 56.23
CA MET A 1 35.73 39.86 55.02
C MET A 1 34.75 40.07 53.87
N ASN A 2 34.66 41.31 53.39
CA ASN A 2 33.64 41.90 52.48
C ASN A 2 33.55 41.16 51.13
N ASN A 3 32.37 40.86 50.55
CA ASN A 3 31.32 41.69 49.92
C ASN A 3 31.64 42.27 48.51
N LEU A 4 30.90 41.74 47.52
CA LEU A 4 30.07 42.38 46.49
C LEU A 4 30.57 43.51 45.54
N GLU A 5 30.29 43.26 44.25
CA GLU A 5 29.64 44.12 43.22
C GLU A 5 30.32 45.33 42.54
N LYS A 6 30.00 45.43 41.22
CA LYS A 6 29.79 46.63 40.35
C LYS A 6 31.06 47.42 39.95
N SER A 7 31.20 48.09 38.81
CA SER A 7 30.36 48.53 37.67
C SER A 7 31.34 49.24 36.68
N VAL A 8 31.26 49.08 35.36
CA VAL A 8 30.68 50.03 34.36
C VAL A 8 31.55 51.26 34.00
N ASP A 9 31.70 51.47 32.68
CA ASP A 9 31.83 52.72 31.88
C ASP A 9 33.15 53.35 31.38
N GLU A 10 32.98 53.85 30.13
CA GLU A 10 33.62 54.96 29.37
C GLU A 10 35.04 54.77 28.80
N GLU A 11 35.20 54.60 27.48
CA GLU A 11 35.11 55.59 26.39
C GLU A 11 36.30 56.58 26.38
N THR A 12 37.06 56.64 25.28
CA THR A 12 37.15 57.81 24.36
C THR A 12 38.48 57.87 23.56
N THR A 13 38.33 57.94 22.22
CA THR A 13 39.02 58.84 21.26
C THR A 13 40.41 58.61 20.62
N LYS A 14 40.36 58.84 19.29
CA LYS A 14 41.31 59.51 18.34
C LYS A 14 42.45 58.66 17.75
N GLY A 15 42.71 58.66 16.45
CA GLY A 15 42.12 59.41 15.34
C GLY A 15 42.78 59.15 13.97
N GLU A 16 41.95 59.27 12.93
CA GLU A 16 42.15 59.75 11.55
C GLU A 16 43.53 59.80 10.85
N LYS A 17 43.60 59.21 9.65
CA LYS A 17 43.50 59.90 8.32
C LYS A 17 43.57 58.84 7.19
N LYS A 18 42.53 58.65 6.36
CA LYS A 18 42.11 59.40 5.15
C LYS A 18 43.15 59.41 4.03
N ASP A 19 42.84 58.69 2.94
CA ASP A 19 42.89 59.24 1.59
C ASP A 19 41.64 58.85 0.80
N SER A 20 41.01 59.90 0.26
CA SER A 20 39.94 60.00 -0.74
C SER A 20 40.47 59.61 -2.14
N SER A 21 39.77 59.38 -3.25
CA SER A 21 38.41 59.58 -3.82
C SER A 21 38.48 58.73 -5.12
N SER A 22 37.45 58.12 -5.72
CA SER A 22 36.29 58.73 -6.34
C SER A 22 35.36 57.63 -6.86
N ALA A 23 34.07 57.98 -6.92
CA ALA A 23 32.93 57.13 -7.23
C ALA A 23 32.83 56.70 -8.70
N VAL A 24 32.29 55.49 -8.91
CA VAL A 24 31.34 55.21 -9.99
C VAL A 24 30.17 54.42 -9.38
N LEU A 25 28.99 54.93 -9.68
CA LEU A 25 27.67 54.48 -9.25
C LEU A 25 27.14 53.54 -10.33
N GLU A 26 26.83 52.28 -10.03
CA GLU A 26 25.98 51.44 -10.87
C GLU A 26 25.42 50.25 -10.05
N THR A 27 24.19 50.47 -9.59
CA THR A 27 23.05 49.52 -9.45
C THR A 27 23.33 48.04 -9.20
N GLU A 28 22.96 47.60 -8.00
CA GLU A 28 22.62 46.21 -7.62
C GLU A 28 21.53 45.58 -8.51
N PRO A 29 21.62 44.29 -8.86
CA PRO A 29 20.45 43.49 -9.14
C PRO A 29 20.15 42.51 -7.99
N SER A 30 18.97 42.75 -7.43
CA SER A 30 18.00 41.82 -6.85
C SER A 30 18.20 40.32 -7.06
N ASP A 31 18.03 39.60 -5.95
CA ASP A 31 17.16 38.42 -5.79
C ASP A 31 16.99 37.51 -7.03
N SER A 32 17.81 36.46 -7.12
CA SER A 32 17.58 35.31 -8.00
C SER A 32 18.47 34.13 -7.61
N GLY A 33 18.24 33.58 -6.40
CA GLY A 33 18.80 32.29 -5.96
C GLY A 33 17.88 31.09 -6.25
N MET A 34 16.72 31.31 -6.86
CA MET A 34 15.75 30.29 -7.28
C MET A 34 15.56 30.31 -8.80
N ALA A 35 16.63 30.02 -9.55
CA ALA A 35 16.50 29.70 -10.97
C ALA A 35 17.67 28.84 -11.46
N ALA A 36 17.48 27.52 -11.44
CA ALA A 36 17.85 26.57 -12.51
C ALA A 36 17.88 25.12 -11.99
N ALA A 37 16.78 24.64 -11.41
CA ALA A 37 16.49 23.20 -11.41
C ALA A 37 15.81 22.87 -12.75
N SER A 38 16.35 21.91 -13.48
CA SER A 38 16.17 21.68 -14.93
C SER A 38 14.71 21.51 -15.37
N ALA A 39 14.35 22.14 -16.50
CA ALA A 39 13.06 22.08 -17.18
C ALA A 39 12.75 20.74 -17.88
N THR A 40 13.03 19.60 -17.26
CA THR A 40 12.60 18.26 -17.68
C THR A 40 12.37 17.37 -16.46
N ASP A 41 11.49 17.82 -15.56
CA ASP A 41 11.03 16.94 -14.50
C ASP A 41 10.10 15.88 -15.09
N GLY A 42 10.45 14.61 -14.86
CA GLY A 42 9.57 13.50 -15.22
C GLY A 42 8.20 13.64 -14.54
N VAL A 43 7.16 13.06 -15.15
CA VAL A 43 5.77 13.13 -14.64
C VAL A 43 5.67 12.78 -13.15
N ALA A 44 6.46 11.80 -12.69
CA ALA A 44 6.49 11.38 -11.30
C ALA A 44 7.11 12.44 -10.36
N ALA A 45 8.12 13.19 -10.81
CA ALA A 45 8.72 14.28 -10.03
C ALA A 45 7.76 15.47 -9.87
N THR A 46 7.02 15.82 -10.93
CA THR A 46 5.97 16.84 -10.86
C THR A 46 4.85 16.42 -9.91
N ALA A 47 4.42 15.17 -10.00
CA ALA A 47 3.40 14.61 -9.11
C ALA A 47 3.86 14.58 -7.65
N LEU A 48 5.12 14.22 -7.39
CA LEU A 48 5.73 14.29 -6.05
C LEU A 48 5.60 15.69 -5.46
N ARG A 49 5.99 16.74 -6.20
CA ARG A 49 5.91 18.13 -5.69
C ARG A 49 4.49 18.54 -5.38
N SER A 50 3.53 18.13 -6.21
CA SER A 50 2.11 18.38 -5.94
C SER A 50 1.65 17.71 -4.63
N VAL A 51 2.10 16.48 -4.35
CA VAL A 51 1.80 15.82 -3.07
C VAL A 51 2.45 16.54 -1.89
N ILE A 52 3.71 16.97 -2.01
CA ILE A 52 4.40 17.73 -0.96
C ILE A 52 3.64 19.03 -0.65
N GLN A 53 3.23 19.80 -1.67
CA GLN A 53 2.43 21.01 -1.47
C GLN A 53 1.08 20.75 -0.79
N ARG A 54 0.42 19.64 -1.12
CA ARG A 54 -0.84 19.24 -0.48
C ARG A 54 -0.64 18.88 1.00
N ILE A 55 0.48 18.24 1.33
CA ILE A 55 0.87 17.95 2.72
C ILE A 55 1.15 19.26 3.47
N GLU A 56 1.89 20.19 2.86
CA GLU A 56 2.17 21.51 3.44
C GLU A 56 0.87 22.25 3.79
N HIS A 57 -0.05 22.36 2.83
CA HIS A 57 -1.34 22.99 3.07
C HIS A 57 -2.19 22.26 4.12
N ALA A 58 -2.14 20.93 4.18
CA ALA A 58 -2.86 20.18 5.21
C ALA A 58 -2.28 20.44 6.60
N ALA A 59 -0.96 20.50 6.73
CA ALA A 59 -0.29 20.82 7.99
C ALA A 59 -0.60 22.26 8.44
N GLU A 60 -0.59 23.23 7.51
CA GLU A 60 -0.92 24.63 7.79
C GLU A 60 -2.35 24.79 8.32
N ARG A 61 -3.33 24.07 7.75
CA ARG A 61 -4.74 24.13 8.18
C ARG A 61 -4.95 23.69 9.63
N CYS A 62 -4.10 22.80 10.15
CA CYS A 62 -4.14 22.34 11.54
C CYS A 62 -3.05 22.95 12.43
N GLY A 63 -2.38 24.01 11.97
CA GLY A 63 -1.36 24.73 12.74
C GLY A 63 -0.09 23.93 13.01
N ARG A 64 0.19 22.90 12.21
CA ARG A 64 1.39 22.05 12.30
C ARG A 64 2.44 22.51 11.29
N ARG A 65 3.71 22.19 11.56
CA ARG A 65 4.78 22.37 10.57
C ARG A 65 4.78 21.20 9.60
N SER A 66 4.97 21.50 8.31
CA SER A 66 5.00 20.48 7.25
C SER A 66 6.16 19.49 7.40
N ASP A 67 7.29 19.91 7.97
CA ASP A 67 8.45 19.06 8.20
C ASP A 67 8.26 18.02 9.32
N GLN A 68 7.14 18.07 10.05
CA GLN A 68 6.70 17.01 10.96
C GLN A 68 5.98 15.86 10.24
N VAL A 69 5.76 15.97 8.93
CA VAL A 69 5.08 14.95 8.12
C VAL A 69 6.05 14.39 7.09
N ARG A 70 6.49 13.15 7.31
CA ARG A 70 7.28 12.39 6.34
C ARG A 70 6.37 11.86 5.23
N LEU A 71 6.72 12.17 3.99
CA LEU A 71 6.13 11.52 2.81
C LEU A 71 6.93 10.25 2.48
N VAL A 72 6.26 9.11 2.47
CA VAL A 72 6.81 7.85 1.96
C VAL A 72 6.24 7.61 0.55
N ALA A 73 7.10 7.74 -0.48
CA ALA A 73 6.71 7.47 -1.86
C ALA A 73 6.61 5.95 -2.09
N VAL A 74 5.39 5.43 -2.24
CA VAL A 74 5.13 3.99 -2.36
C VAL A 74 5.32 3.54 -3.82
N SER A 75 6.43 2.86 -4.08
CA SER A 75 6.88 2.48 -5.42
C SER A 75 6.65 1.01 -5.79
N LYS A 76 5.81 0.30 -5.02
CA LYS A 76 5.43 -1.09 -5.32
C LYS A 76 4.92 -1.24 -6.75
N THR A 77 5.34 -2.30 -7.42
CA THR A 77 5.03 -2.61 -8.82
C THR A 77 5.51 -1.55 -9.83
N LYS A 78 6.41 -0.63 -9.45
CA LYS A 78 6.98 0.39 -10.34
C LYS A 78 8.44 0.08 -10.62
N PRO A 79 8.92 0.30 -11.87
CA PRO A 79 10.30 0.03 -12.24
C PRO A 79 11.27 0.97 -11.48
N ALA A 80 12.51 0.51 -11.29
CA ALA A 80 13.57 1.30 -10.64
C ALA A 80 13.79 2.65 -11.33
N SER A 81 13.59 2.74 -12.65
CA SER A 81 13.71 4.00 -13.40
C SER A 81 12.73 5.08 -12.94
N LEU A 82 11.50 4.74 -12.56
CA LEU A 82 10.55 5.71 -12.00
C LEU A 82 10.94 6.13 -10.58
N VAL A 83 11.45 5.20 -9.77
CA VAL A 83 11.98 5.52 -8.44
C VAL A 83 13.15 6.48 -8.57
N LYS A 84 14.04 6.26 -9.55
CA LYS A 84 15.18 7.13 -9.83
C LYS A 84 14.74 8.55 -10.23
N GLN A 85 13.66 8.72 -10.99
CA GLN A 85 13.12 10.05 -11.30
C GLN A 85 12.67 10.81 -10.04
N VAL A 86 11.99 10.13 -9.12
CA VAL A 86 11.52 10.72 -7.85
C VAL A 86 12.71 11.00 -6.92
N TYR A 87 13.72 10.12 -6.93
CA TYR A 87 14.98 10.32 -6.21
C TYR A 87 15.76 11.54 -6.71
N ASP A 88 15.86 11.71 -8.04
CA ASP A 88 16.57 12.81 -8.67
C ASP A 88 15.89 14.17 -8.41
N ALA A 89 14.60 14.15 -8.10
CA ALA A 89 13.85 15.31 -7.60
C ALA A 89 14.15 15.65 -6.12
N GLY A 90 15.07 14.92 -5.46
CA GLY A 90 15.51 15.15 -4.09
C GLY A 90 14.86 14.26 -3.03
N HIS A 91 13.93 13.37 -3.42
CA HIS A 91 13.26 12.50 -2.46
C HIS A 91 14.14 11.34 -1.99
N ARG A 92 13.96 10.87 -0.76
CA ARG A 92 14.77 9.79 -0.16
C ARG A 92 13.97 8.66 0.48
N CYS A 93 12.74 8.91 0.95
CA CYS A 93 11.96 7.92 1.70
C CYS A 93 11.01 7.13 0.77
N PHE A 94 11.31 5.86 0.52
CA PHE A 94 10.53 5.03 -0.41
C PHE A 94 9.92 3.81 0.26
N GLY A 95 8.67 3.50 -0.09
CA GLY A 95 7.90 2.39 0.48
C GLY A 95 7.76 1.21 -0.49
N GLU A 96 8.06 0.00 -0.03
CA GLU A 96 7.87 -1.24 -0.79
C GLU A 96 7.04 -2.28 -0.02
N ASN A 97 6.24 -3.06 -0.76
CA ASN A 97 5.35 -4.07 -0.17
C ASN A 97 5.90 -5.50 -0.31
N TYR A 98 6.80 -5.75 -1.27
CA TYR A 98 7.23 -7.10 -1.61
C TYR A 98 8.72 -7.24 -1.39
N VAL A 99 9.12 -8.14 -0.48
CA VAL A 99 10.54 -8.36 -0.14
C VAL A 99 11.38 -8.70 -1.36
N LYS A 100 10.86 -9.53 -2.28
CA LYS A 100 11.58 -9.90 -3.50
C LYS A 100 11.83 -8.68 -4.40
N GLU A 101 10.79 -7.88 -4.63
CA GLU A 101 10.89 -6.66 -5.44
C GLU A 101 11.89 -5.67 -4.83
N LEU A 102 11.82 -5.46 -3.51
CA LEU A 102 12.72 -4.56 -2.80
C LEU A 102 14.19 -5.01 -2.89
N ILE A 103 14.48 -6.31 -2.70
CA ILE A 103 15.85 -6.85 -2.82
C ILE A 103 16.38 -6.72 -4.25
N GLU A 104 15.53 -6.89 -5.26
CA GLU A 104 15.93 -6.72 -6.67
C GLU A 104 16.12 -5.24 -7.02
N LYS A 105 15.33 -4.34 -6.43
CA LYS A 105 15.29 -2.91 -6.76
C LYS A 105 16.35 -2.09 -6.03
N ALA A 106 16.60 -2.36 -4.75
CA ALA A 106 17.50 -1.55 -3.92
C ALA A 106 18.93 -1.44 -4.49
N PRO A 107 19.58 -2.51 -4.99
CA PRO A 107 20.94 -2.43 -5.56
C PRO A 107 21.04 -1.63 -6.87
N GLN A 108 19.92 -1.32 -7.52
CA GLN A 108 19.87 -0.56 -8.78
C GLN A 108 19.77 0.95 -8.53
N LEU A 109 19.63 1.37 -7.27
CA LEU A 109 19.33 2.74 -6.88
C LEU A 109 20.38 3.24 -5.88
N PRO A 110 20.48 4.57 -5.67
CA PRO A 110 21.47 5.12 -4.74
C PRO A 110 21.30 4.64 -3.30
N ASP A 111 22.43 4.43 -2.63
CA ASP A 111 22.49 3.82 -1.29
C ASP A 111 21.95 4.71 -0.16
N ASP A 112 21.80 6.03 -0.41
CA ASP A 112 21.23 6.99 0.54
C ASP A 112 19.69 7.03 0.53
N ILE A 113 19.04 6.15 -0.24
CA ILE A 113 17.60 5.91 -0.10
C ILE A 113 17.30 5.32 1.27
N GLU A 114 16.24 5.82 1.88
CA GLU A 114 15.64 5.28 3.10
C GLU A 114 14.47 4.37 2.72
N TRP A 115 14.72 3.06 2.68
CA TRP A 115 13.66 2.10 2.37
C TRP A 115 12.79 1.81 3.58
N HIS A 116 11.48 1.91 3.38
CA HIS A 116 10.45 1.51 4.32
C HIS A 116 9.77 0.24 3.78
N PHE A 117 9.80 -0.84 4.55
CA PHE A 117 9.00 -2.01 4.23
C PHE A 117 7.61 -1.87 4.85
N ILE A 118 6.60 -1.80 3.99
CA ILE A 118 5.20 -1.48 4.36
C ILE A 118 4.21 -2.57 3.89
N GLY A 119 4.71 -3.76 3.54
CA GLY A 119 3.89 -4.92 3.18
C GLY A 119 3.86 -5.96 4.29
N ASN A 120 2.95 -6.94 4.20
CA ASN A 120 2.89 -8.00 5.20
C ASN A 120 4.21 -8.81 5.24
N LEU A 121 4.87 -8.84 6.40
CA LEU A 121 6.19 -9.46 6.57
C LEU A 121 6.07 -10.89 7.08
N GLN A 122 6.41 -11.86 6.24
CA GLN A 122 6.48 -13.26 6.65
C GLN A 122 7.83 -13.58 7.32
N SER A 123 7.83 -14.42 8.37
CA SER A 123 9.03 -14.72 9.17
C SER A 123 10.20 -15.26 8.32
N ASN A 124 9.92 -16.06 7.28
CA ASN A 124 10.93 -16.61 6.38
C ASN A 124 11.53 -15.57 5.41
N LYS A 125 10.91 -14.39 5.28
CA LYS A 125 11.39 -13.28 4.43
C LYS A 125 12.19 -12.24 5.20
N VAL A 126 12.17 -12.27 6.53
CA VAL A 126 12.94 -11.36 7.39
C VAL A 126 14.44 -11.42 7.08
N LYS A 127 15.03 -12.62 7.06
CA LYS A 127 16.47 -12.78 6.79
C LYS A 127 16.84 -12.25 5.39
N PRO A 128 16.19 -12.69 4.29
CA PRO A 128 16.42 -12.12 2.97
C PRO A 128 16.30 -10.58 2.93
N LEU A 129 15.26 -10.02 3.56
CA LEU A 129 15.02 -8.57 3.59
C LEU A 129 16.20 -7.83 4.23
N LEU A 130 16.58 -8.20 5.46
CA LEU A 130 17.62 -7.50 6.21
C LEU A 130 19.02 -7.69 5.61
N THR A 131 19.30 -8.82 4.97
CA THR A 131 20.60 -9.05 4.31
C THR A 131 20.67 -8.44 2.91
N GLY A 132 19.54 -8.39 2.20
CA GLY A 132 19.49 -7.93 0.81
C GLY A 132 19.36 -6.42 0.67
N VAL A 133 18.89 -5.72 1.70
CA VAL A 133 18.68 -4.26 1.69
C VAL A 133 19.39 -3.62 2.89
N PRO A 134 20.70 -3.30 2.77
CA PRO A 134 21.49 -2.74 3.86
C PRO A 134 20.96 -1.39 4.36
N ASN A 135 20.42 -0.58 3.46
CA ASN A 135 19.83 0.74 3.73
C ASN A 135 18.32 0.69 4.03
N LEU A 136 17.83 -0.46 4.53
CA LEU A 136 16.46 -0.55 5.05
C LEU A 136 16.35 0.31 6.31
N ALA A 137 15.65 1.44 6.19
CA ALA A 137 15.48 2.39 7.28
C ALA A 137 14.43 1.89 8.30
N MET A 138 13.33 1.31 7.81
CA MET A 138 12.16 1.03 8.65
C MET A 138 11.35 -0.18 8.19
N VAL A 139 10.74 -0.89 9.15
CA VAL A 139 9.67 -1.88 8.89
C VAL A 139 8.40 -1.40 9.60
N GLU A 140 7.35 -1.09 8.85
CA GLU A 140 6.15 -0.48 9.43
C GLU A 140 5.03 -1.47 9.77
N THR A 141 5.27 -2.78 9.57
CA THR A 141 4.23 -3.81 9.55
C THR A 141 4.44 -4.89 10.61
N VAL A 142 4.98 -4.53 11.78
CA VAL A 142 5.13 -5.49 12.88
C VAL A 142 3.78 -5.64 13.56
N ASP A 143 3.15 -6.81 13.46
CA ASP A 143 1.81 -7.09 13.97
C ASP A 143 1.75 -8.23 15.00
N ASP A 144 2.85 -8.96 15.21
CA ASP A 144 2.96 -9.99 16.24
C ASP A 144 4.38 -10.10 16.85
N GLU A 145 4.47 -10.75 18.01
CA GLU A 145 5.74 -10.98 18.71
C GLU A 145 6.69 -11.88 17.92
N LYS A 146 6.18 -12.80 17.10
CA LYS A 146 6.99 -13.76 16.35
C LYS A 146 7.80 -13.04 15.26
N ILE A 147 7.20 -12.08 14.56
CA ILE A 147 7.86 -11.22 13.58
C ILE A 147 8.82 -10.27 14.28
N ALA A 148 8.44 -9.66 15.40
CA ALA A 148 9.34 -8.83 16.21
C ALA A 148 10.60 -9.60 16.63
N ASN A 149 10.43 -10.77 17.26
CA ASN A 149 11.54 -11.62 17.71
C ASN A 149 12.41 -12.08 16.54
N GLN A 150 11.81 -12.36 15.38
CA GLN A 150 12.54 -12.76 14.19
C GLN A 150 13.36 -11.60 13.61
N LEU A 151 12.81 -10.39 13.58
CA LEU A 151 13.50 -9.17 13.15
C LEU A 151 14.68 -8.88 14.07
N ASP A 152 14.45 -8.87 15.39
CA ASP A 152 15.47 -8.64 16.41
C ASP A 152 16.65 -9.61 16.25
N ARG A 153 16.35 -10.91 16.25
CA ARG A 153 17.36 -11.96 16.14
C ARG A 153 18.21 -11.82 14.88
N VAL A 154 17.57 -11.55 13.73
CA VAL A 154 18.31 -11.42 12.47
C VAL A 154 19.11 -10.12 12.46
N ALA A 155 18.55 -9.01 12.94
CA ALA A 155 19.26 -7.72 13.03
C ALA A 155 20.52 -7.83 13.90
N GLY A 156 20.42 -8.49 15.06
CA GLY A 156 21.56 -8.76 15.94
C GLY A 156 22.60 -9.68 15.27
N ASN A 157 22.16 -10.76 14.60
CA ASN A 157 23.07 -11.70 13.93
C ASN A 157 23.90 -11.06 12.81
N ILE A 158 23.36 -10.06 12.11
CA ILE A 158 24.09 -9.35 11.04
C ILE A 158 24.83 -8.11 11.54
N GLY A 159 24.69 -7.75 12.83
CA GLY A 159 25.38 -6.62 13.45
C GLY A 159 24.98 -5.26 12.88
N ARG A 160 23.73 -5.10 12.42
CA ARG A 160 23.23 -3.79 11.95
C ARG A 160 22.87 -2.89 13.14
N LYS A 161 22.80 -1.57 12.88
CA LYS A 161 22.16 -0.63 13.83
C LYS A 161 20.71 -1.05 14.10
N PRO A 162 20.16 -0.75 15.29
CA PRO A 162 18.78 -1.04 15.62
C PRO A 162 17.84 -0.64 14.48
N LEU A 163 16.98 -1.57 14.08
CA LEU A 163 16.04 -1.36 13.00
C LEU A 163 14.81 -0.63 13.55
N LYS A 164 14.47 0.50 12.94
CA LYS A 164 13.25 1.23 13.27
C LYS A 164 12.02 0.41 12.88
N VAL A 165 11.08 0.30 13.80
CA VAL A 165 9.84 -0.45 13.59
C VAL A 165 8.62 0.33 14.01
N PHE A 166 7.53 0.14 13.26
CA PHE A 166 6.19 0.54 13.69
C PHE A 166 5.37 -0.70 13.99
N ILE A 167 4.48 -0.58 14.98
CA ILE A 167 3.47 -1.59 15.25
C ILE A 167 2.25 -1.32 14.38
N GLN A 168 1.85 -2.31 13.58
CA GLN A 168 0.66 -2.22 12.74
C GLN A 168 -0.58 -2.58 13.54
N VAL A 169 -1.53 -1.64 13.63
CA VAL A 169 -2.80 -1.81 14.34
C VAL A 169 -3.95 -1.94 13.35
N ASN A 170 -4.80 -2.94 13.56
CA ASN A 170 -6.05 -3.11 12.83
C ASN A 170 -7.11 -2.13 13.36
N THR A 171 -7.22 -0.95 12.75
CA THR A 171 -8.21 0.06 13.17
C THR A 171 -9.58 -0.11 12.52
N SER A 172 -9.78 -1.16 11.73
CA SER A 172 -10.97 -1.32 10.90
C SER A 172 -12.06 -2.21 11.52
N GLY A 173 -11.72 -2.99 12.55
CA GLY A 173 -12.65 -3.87 13.26
C GLY A 173 -13.05 -5.15 12.53
N GLU A 174 -12.44 -5.47 11.38
CA GLU A 174 -12.66 -6.77 10.73
C GLU A 174 -11.59 -7.78 11.16
N GLU A 175 -12.03 -8.93 11.69
CA GLU A 175 -11.15 -9.97 12.28
C GLU A 175 -10.16 -10.62 11.30
N THR A 176 -10.39 -10.52 9.99
CA THR A 176 -9.56 -11.19 8.96
C THR A 176 -8.35 -10.37 8.51
N LYS A 177 -8.10 -9.21 9.13
CA LYS A 177 -7.11 -8.24 8.64
C LYS A 177 -5.77 -8.32 9.36
N SER A 178 -4.73 -7.88 8.65
CA SER A 178 -3.37 -7.77 9.19
C SER A 178 -3.27 -6.61 10.17
N GLY A 179 -2.44 -6.79 11.21
CA GLY A 179 -2.32 -5.86 12.31
C GLY A 179 -2.81 -6.46 13.62
N VAL A 180 -2.22 -6.01 14.72
CA VAL A 180 -2.68 -6.33 16.06
C VAL A 180 -4.00 -5.60 16.34
N GLU A 181 -4.91 -6.24 17.07
CA GLU A 181 -6.10 -5.56 17.56
C GLU A 181 -5.73 -4.38 18.46
N PRO A 182 -6.52 -3.29 18.50
CA PRO A 182 -6.22 -2.11 19.31
C PRO A 182 -5.88 -2.43 20.77
N ASP A 183 -6.60 -3.37 21.37
CA ASP A 183 -6.42 -3.78 22.77
C ASP A 183 -5.11 -4.57 23.00
N GLY A 184 -4.57 -5.22 21.95
CA GLY A 184 -3.29 -5.93 21.99
C GLY A 184 -2.07 -5.06 21.65
N CYS A 185 -2.30 -3.84 21.18
CA CYS A 185 -1.25 -2.93 20.73
C CYS A 185 -0.21 -2.64 21.82
N LEU A 186 -0.68 -2.29 23.03
CA LEU A 186 0.19 -1.94 24.14
C LEU A 186 1.12 -3.08 24.54
N GLU A 187 0.61 -4.31 24.61
CA GLU A 187 1.41 -5.47 25.00
C GLU A 187 2.48 -5.80 23.96
N LEU A 188 2.17 -5.69 22.67
CA LEU A 188 3.16 -5.87 21.61
C LEU A 188 4.24 -4.78 21.65
N VAL A 189 3.87 -3.52 21.92
CA VAL A 189 4.85 -2.43 22.09
C VAL A 189 5.77 -2.70 23.28
N LYS A 190 5.23 -3.11 24.44
CA LYS A 190 6.04 -3.49 25.61
C LYS A 190 6.99 -4.63 25.28
N HIS A 191 6.54 -5.62 24.51
CA HIS A 191 7.38 -6.71 24.06
C HIS A 191 8.54 -6.24 23.20
N VAL A 192 8.29 -5.39 22.18
CA VAL A 192 9.34 -4.84 21.33
C VAL A 192 10.33 -4.01 22.15
N THR A 193 9.85 -3.11 23.00
CA THR A 193 10.71 -2.22 23.79
C THR A 193 11.53 -2.94 24.86
N SER A 194 11.01 -4.02 25.44
CA SER A 194 11.67 -4.74 26.54
C SER A 194 12.53 -5.92 26.08
N ASN A 195 12.12 -6.61 25.02
CA ASN A 195 12.71 -7.90 24.62
C ASN A 195 13.47 -7.86 23.29
N CYS A 196 13.37 -6.77 22.51
CA CYS A 196 13.99 -6.67 21.18
C CYS A 196 15.05 -5.56 21.12
N PRO A 197 16.25 -5.74 21.71
CA PRO A 197 17.28 -4.70 21.79
C PRO A 197 17.87 -4.25 20.45
N ASN A 198 17.68 -5.03 19.37
CA ASN A 198 18.10 -4.68 18.02
C ASN A 198 16.97 -4.02 17.20
N LEU A 199 15.84 -3.70 17.84
CA LEU A 199 14.75 -2.92 17.27
C LEU A 199 14.60 -1.59 18.00
N GLU A 200 14.19 -0.57 17.27
CA GLU A 200 13.84 0.74 17.81
C GLU A 200 12.36 0.98 17.53
N PHE A 201 11.54 0.99 18.59
CA PHE A 201 10.13 1.35 18.45
C PHE A 201 10.01 2.85 18.12
N CYS A 202 9.40 3.17 16.98
CA CYS A 202 9.25 4.55 16.53
C CYS A 202 7.80 5.05 16.50
N GLY A 203 6.81 4.16 16.45
CA GLY A 203 5.44 4.58 16.25
C GLY A 203 4.44 3.48 15.93
N LEU A 204 3.23 3.90 15.61
CA LEU A 204 2.12 3.03 15.22
C LEU A 204 1.75 3.26 13.76
N MET A 205 1.36 2.19 13.08
CA MET A 205 0.93 2.21 11.68
C MET A 205 -0.49 1.67 11.56
N THR A 206 -1.29 2.25 10.68
CA THR A 206 -2.50 1.57 10.20
C THR A 206 -2.70 1.71 8.70
N ILE A 207 -3.26 0.67 8.11
CA ILE A 207 -3.74 0.69 6.72
C ILE A 207 -5.09 1.41 6.64
N GLY A 208 -5.86 1.50 7.72
CA GLY A 208 -7.23 2.03 7.69
C GLY A 208 -8.19 1.05 7.00
N MET A 209 -9.09 1.57 6.15
CA MET A 209 -9.99 0.73 5.36
C MET A 209 -9.34 0.30 4.04
N PRO A 210 -9.44 -0.98 3.64
CA PRO A 210 -8.72 -1.54 2.49
C PRO A 210 -9.22 -0.99 1.14
N ASP A 211 -10.46 -0.53 1.09
CA ASP A 211 -11.09 0.11 -0.06
C ASP A 211 -10.79 1.63 -0.13
N TYR A 212 -9.87 2.10 0.71
CA TYR A 212 -9.45 3.51 0.81
C TYR A 212 -10.58 4.44 1.27
N THR A 213 -11.60 3.90 1.94
CA THR A 213 -12.70 4.67 2.56
C THR A 213 -12.45 4.93 4.05
N SER A 214 -11.18 5.04 4.46
CA SER A 214 -10.84 5.25 5.86
C SER A 214 -11.62 6.44 6.42
N THR A 215 -12.30 6.18 7.52
CA THR A 215 -13.08 7.18 8.22
C THR A 215 -12.19 7.89 9.25
N PRO A 216 -12.56 9.10 9.70
CA PRO A 216 -11.90 9.74 10.83
C PRO A 216 -11.78 8.84 12.07
N GLU A 217 -12.70 7.89 12.27
CA GLU A 217 -12.68 6.95 13.40
C GLU A 217 -11.49 5.98 13.36
N ASN A 218 -11.03 5.59 12.15
CA ASN A 218 -9.84 4.76 12.02
C ASN A 218 -8.59 5.50 12.53
N PHE A 219 -8.44 6.77 12.16
CA PHE A 219 -7.32 7.61 12.61
C PHE A 219 -7.41 7.94 14.09
N LYS A 220 -8.61 8.22 14.61
CA LYS A 220 -8.84 8.42 16.06
C LYS A 220 -8.49 7.16 16.87
N THR A 221 -8.82 5.98 16.35
CA THR A 221 -8.47 4.72 17.00
C THR A 221 -6.96 4.57 17.12
N LEU A 222 -6.21 4.83 16.05
CA LEU A 222 -4.75 4.78 16.10
C LEU A 222 -4.16 5.83 17.07
N ALA A 223 -4.70 7.05 17.06
CA ALA A 223 -4.28 8.12 17.96
C ALA A 223 -4.54 7.76 19.43
N ARG A 224 -5.68 7.13 19.74
CA ARG A 224 -5.97 6.60 21.08
C ARG A 224 -4.95 5.55 21.51
N CYS A 225 -4.66 4.57 20.65
CA CYS A 225 -3.62 3.58 20.92
C CYS A 225 -2.26 4.23 21.19
N ARG A 226 -1.92 5.29 20.45
CA ARG A 226 -0.69 6.06 20.70
C ARG A 226 -0.70 6.66 22.11
N SER A 227 -1.78 7.35 22.49
CA SER A 227 -1.87 7.97 23.83
C SER A 227 -1.71 6.93 24.94
N GLU A 228 -2.38 5.78 24.82
CA GLU A 228 -2.28 4.66 25.78
C GLU A 228 -0.85 4.10 25.86
N VAL A 229 -0.18 3.94 24.71
CA VAL A 229 1.22 3.49 24.63
C VAL A 229 2.17 4.51 25.25
N CYS A 230 2.02 5.79 24.91
CA CYS A 230 2.88 6.86 25.42
C CYS A 230 2.76 7.02 26.93
N GLU A 231 1.53 6.96 27.46
CA GLU A 231 1.28 6.99 28.90
C GLU A 231 1.95 5.80 29.61
N ALA A 232 1.77 4.59 29.08
CA ALA A 232 2.33 3.39 29.68
C ALA A 232 3.87 3.32 29.63
N LEU A 233 4.49 3.90 28.60
CA LEU A 233 5.95 3.98 28.46
C LEU A 233 6.55 5.22 29.13
N GLY A 234 5.72 6.20 29.54
CA GLY A 234 6.18 7.47 30.09
C GLY A 234 6.94 8.35 29.09
N ILE A 235 6.57 8.27 27.81
CA ILE A 235 7.18 9.07 26.72
C ILE A 235 6.20 10.13 26.19
N SER A 236 6.73 11.18 25.56
CA SER A 236 5.87 12.18 24.89
C SER A 236 5.25 11.58 23.62
N GLU A 237 4.04 12.02 23.27
CA GLU A 237 3.42 11.65 21.99
C GLU A 237 4.24 12.10 20.77
N ASP A 238 5.06 13.14 20.90
CA ASP A 238 5.99 13.57 19.85
C ASP A 238 7.09 12.55 19.55
N GLN A 239 7.32 11.59 20.45
CA GLN A 239 8.28 10.50 20.29
C GLN A 239 7.64 9.24 19.67
N CYS A 240 6.33 9.24 19.46
CA CYS A 240 5.58 8.11 18.90
C CYS A 240 4.88 8.54 17.61
N GLU A 241 5.52 8.22 16.49
CA GLU A 241 5.06 8.57 15.16
C GLU A 241 3.74 7.84 14.79
N LEU A 242 2.93 8.45 13.93
CA LEU A 242 1.73 7.86 13.36
C LEU A 242 1.88 7.72 11.84
N SER A 243 1.97 6.47 11.38
CA SER A 243 1.95 6.14 9.97
C SER A 243 0.53 5.81 9.52
N MET A 244 -0.16 6.81 8.98
CA MET A 244 -1.54 6.68 8.50
C MET A 244 -1.82 7.71 7.39
N GLY A 245 -2.71 7.35 6.48
CA GLY A 245 -3.01 8.15 5.29
C GLY A 245 -2.30 7.63 4.04
N MET A 246 -3.08 7.47 2.98
CA MET A 246 -2.72 7.00 1.65
C MET A 246 -3.21 8.02 0.61
N SER A 247 -3.02 7.73 -0.68
CA SER A 247 -3.36 8.65 -1.79
C SER A 247 -4.75 9.31 -1.72
N GLY A 248 -5.76 8.63 -1.15
CA GLY A 248 -7.14 9.12 -1.08
C GLY A 248 -7.50 9.91 0.18
N ASP A 249 -6.73 9.77 1.26
CA ASP A 249 -7.09 10.25 2.60
C ASP A 249 -5.92 10.89 3.37
N PHE A 250 -4.74 11.07 2.75
CA PHE A 250 -3.55 11.58 3.44
C PHE A 250 -3.72 13.02 3.97
N GLU A 251 -4.47 13.89 3.29
CA GLU A 251 -4.70 15.27 3.76
C GLU A 251 -5.50 15.26 5.08
N LEU A 252 -6.55 14.45 5.14
CA LEU A 252 -7.32 14.23 6.36
C LEU A 252 -6.45 13.57 7.45
N ALA A 253 -5.61 12.59 7.09
CA ALA A 253 -4.71 11.96 8.04
C ALA A 253 -3.72 12.96 8.65
N VAL A 254 -3.19 13.92 7.88
CA VAL A 254 -2.31 14.99 8.37
C VAL A 254 -3.04 15.90 9.35
N GLU A 255 -4.26 16.31 9.03
CA GLU A 255 -5.12 17.09 9.94
C GLU A 255 -5.41 16.35 11.24
N MET A 256 -5.50 15.02 11.17
CA MET A 256 -5.73 14.12 12.30
C MET A 256 -4.43 13.68 13.02
N GLY A 257 -3.29 14.31 12.74
CA GLY A 257 -2.05 14.10 13.49
C GLY A 257 -1.07 13.07 12.90
N SER A 258 -1.25 12.62 11.66
CA SER A 258 -0.28 11.75 10.98
C SER A 258 1.10 12.41 10.90
N THR A 259 2.16 11.63 11.12
CA THR A 259 3.56 12.04 10.95
C THR A 259 4.22 11.32 9.77
N ASN A 260 3.58 10.30 9.22
CA ASN A 260 4.09 9.53 8.09
C ASN A 260 2.92 9.15 7.16
N VAL A 261 2.90 9.72 5.95
CA VAL A 261 1.88 9.46 4.93
C VAL A 261 2.45 8.65 3.77
N ARG A 262 1.70 7.66 3.28
CA ARG A 262 2.19 6.66 2.32
C ARG A 262 1.47 6.80 0.98
N VAL A 263 2.07 7.53 0.04
CA VAL A 263 1.40 7.91 -1.21
C VAL A 263 2.04 7.20 -2.40
N GLY A 264 1.22 6.52 -3.21
CA GLY A 264 1.69 5.73 -4.37
C GLY A 264 1.08 6.18 -5.68
N SER A 265 -0.21 5.89 -5.87
CA SER A 265 -0.95 6.16 -7.13
C SER A 265 -0.91 7.63 -7.56
N THR A 266 -0.92 8.57 -6.62
CA THR A 266 -0.83 10.00 -6.93
C THR A 266 0.54 10.38 -7.49
N ILE A 267 1.62 9.71 -7.08
CA ILE A 267 3.00 10.00 -7.52
C ILE A 267 3.36 9.23 -8.79
N PHE A 268 3.10 7.92 -8.81
CA PHE A 268 3.58 7.02 -9.87
C PHE A 268 2.51 6.65 -10.91
N GLY A 269 1.29 7.19 -10.78
CA GLY A 269 0.16 6.84 -11.64
C GLY A 269 -0.42 5.44 -11.37
N ALA A 270 -1.44 5.07 -12.15
CA ALA A 270 -2.13 3.78 -12.04
C ALA A 270 -1.17 2.59 -12.21
N ARG A 271 -1.56 1.44 -11.66
CA ARG A 271 -0.75 0.22 -11.75
C ARG A 271 -0.73 -0.28 -13.19
N GLU A 272 0.45 -0.60 -13.71
CA GLU A 272 0.58 -1.38 -14.92
C GLU A 272 0.46 -2.85 -14.51
N TYR A 273 -0.72 -3.44 -14.72
CA TYR A 273 -0.83 -4.89 -14.68
C TYR A 273 -0.32 -5.40 -16.01
N PRO A 274 0.67 -6.33 -16.05
CA PRO A 274 1.02 -6.97 -17.30
C PRO A 274 -0.27 -7.61 -17.83
N THR A 275 -0.74 -7.12 -18.98
CA THR A 275 -1.77 -7.80 -19.74
C THR A 275 -1.21 -9.19 -20.01
N LYS A 276 -1.80 -10.22 -19.39
CA LYS A 276 -1.58 -11.59 -19.83
C LYS A 276 -2.11 -11.65 -21.26
N ILE A 277 -1.24 -11.41 -22.23
CA ILE A 277 -1.51 -11.75 -23.62
C ILE A 277 -1.55 -13.27 -23.61
N TRP A 278 -2.76 -13.83 -23.54
CA TRP A 278 -2.94 -15.20 -23.96
C TRP A 278 -2.56 -15.22 -25.42
N SER A 279 -1.38 -15.75 -25.74
CA SER A 279 -1.10 -16.17 -27.10
C SER A 279 -2.15 -17.20 -27.43
N VAL A 280 -3.21 -16.76 -28.11
CA VAL A 280 -4.13 -17.65 -28.80
C VAL A 280 -3.23 -18.41 -29.77
N CYS A 281 -2.82 -19.61 -29.38
CA CYS A 281 -2.34 -20.59 -30.36
C CYS A 281 -3.50 -20.71 -31.35
N THR A 282 -3.31 -20.13 -32.53
CA THR A 282 -4.11 -20.42 -33.71
C THR A 282 -3.85 -21.87 -34.08
N MET A 283 -4.46 -22.78 -33.32
CA MET A 283 -4.65 -24.16 -33.74
C MET A 283 -5.49 -24.12 -35.02
N PRO A 284 -5.08 -24.76 -36.12
CA PRO A 284 -5.86 -24.78 -37.33
C PRO A 284 -7.13 -25.60 -37.06
N ILE A 285 -8.26 -24.90 -36.86
CA ILE A 285 -9.58 -25.52 -36.89
C ILE A 285 -9.91 -25.77 -38.36
N TRP A 286 -9.37 -26.84 -38.92
CA TRP A 286 -9.98 -27.55 -40.04
C TRP A 286 -10.05 -29.03 -39.67
N THR A 287 -11.14 -29.66 -40.06
CA THR A 287 -11.53 -31.06 -39.83
C THR A 287 -11.99 -31.43 -38.42
N SER A 288 -13.27 -31.19 -38.10
CA SER A 288 -14.28 -32.26 -38.13
C SER A 288 -15.63 -31.76 -37.58
N LEU A 289 -16.42 -31.11 -38.43
CA LEU A 289 -17.86 -30.89 -38.19
C LEU A 289 -18.69 -32.19 -38.38
N ALA A 290 -18.04 -33.33 -38.65
CA ALA A 290 -18.71 -34.61 -38.89
C ALA A 290 -18.90 -35.46 -37.61
N THR A 291 -18.19 -35.18 -36.52
CA THR A 291 -18.25 -36.06 -35.32
C THR A 291 -19.30 -35.61 -34.28
N VAL A 292 -19.70 -34.33 -34.27
CA VAL A 292 -20.74 -33.84 -33.33
C VAL A 292 -22.16 -34.13 -33.83
N SER A 293 -22.35 -34.29 -35.15
CA SER A 293 -23.66 -34.66 -35.71
C SER A 293 -24.06 -36.12 -35.45
N HIS A 294 -23.12 -37.01 -35.12
CA HIS A 294 -23.43 -38.41 -34.86
C HIS A 294 -23.83 -38.70 -33.41
N LEU A 295 -23.48 -37.82 -32.46
CA LEU A 295 -23.86 -38.01 -31.05
C LEU A 295 -25.28 -37.51 -30.75
N TYR A 296 -25.81 -36.56 -31.54
CA TYR A 296 -27.16 -36.03 -31.35
C TYR A 296 -28.27 -36.91 -31.96
N SER A 297 -27.97 -37.74 -32.97
CA SER A 297 -28.98 -38.66 -33.53
C SER A 297 -29.19 -39.94 -32.72
N THR A 298 -28.21 -40.39 -31.92
CA THR A 298 -28.38 -41.61 -31.11
C THR A 298 -29.18 -41.36 -29.82
N VAL A 299 -29.15 -40.14 -29.28
CA VAL A 299 -29.94 -39.80 -28.07
C VAL A 299 -31.41 -39.53 -28.42
N PHE A 300 -31.72 -39.04 -29.62
CA PHE A 300 -33.10 -38.75 -30.02
C PHE A 300 -33.90 -40.00 -30.47
N VAL A 301 -33.22 -41.05 -30.95
CA VAL A 301 -33.89 -42.29 -31.39
C VAL A 301 -34.23 -43.22 -30.21
N ILE A 302 -33.49 -43.17 -29.10
CA ILE A 302 -33.79 -44.01 -27.92
C ILE A 302 -34.96 -43.44 -27.08
N SER A 303 -35.33 -42.16 -27.25
CA SER A 303 -36.46 -41.56 -26.53
C SER A 303 -37.82 -41.73 -27.23
N ALA A 304 -37.85 -42.17 -28.50
CA ALA A 304 -39.10 -42.27 -29.28
C ALA A 304 -39.63 -43.71 -29.45
N GLU A 305 -38.81 -44.75 -29.27
CA GLU A 305 -39.24 -46.15 -29.38
C GLU A 305 -39.64 -46.82 -28.05
N ARG A 306 -39.55 -46.11 -26.92
CA ARG A 306 -40.00 -46.64 -25.61
C ARG A 306 -41.28 -46.00 -25.06
N SER A 307 -42.09 -45.38 -25.93
CA SER A 307 -43.45 -44.91 -25.62
C SER A 307 -44.56 -45.89 -26.03
N LEU A 308 -44.25 -47.11 -26.49
CA LEU A 308 -45.27 -48.08 -26.92
C LEU A 308 -45.34 -49.40 -26.14
N GLU A 309 -44.42 -49.70 -25.23
CA GLU A 309 -44.55 -50.88 -24.37
C GLU A 309 -44.18 -50.53 -22.94
N LEU A 310 -45.21 -50.27 -22.13
CA LEU A 310 -45.38 -50.71 -20.73
C LEU A 310 -46.59 -49.99 -20.14
N ARG A 311 -47.77 -50.50 -20.47
CA ARG A 311 -48.91 -50.41 -19.55
C ARG A 311 -48.63 -51.34 -18.38
N SER A 312 -49.01 -50.87 -17.19
CA SER A 312 -49.03 -51.56 -15.88
C SER A 312 -47.76 -51.43 -15.03
N GLY A 313 -47.91 -50.60 -13.99
CA GLY A 313 -47.43 -50.86 -12.63
C GLY A 313 -45.94 -50.78 -12.36
N CYS A 314 -45.57 -49.77 -11.57
CA CYS A 314 -44.33 -49.68 -10.78
C CYS A 314 -43.06 -49.23 -11.54
N SER A 315 -42.65 -47.97 -11.35
CA SER A 315 -41.28 -47.62 -10.93
C SER A 315 -41.12 -46.09 -10.90
N ILE A 316 -41.22 -45.50 -9.70
CA ILE A 316 -40.85 -44.10 -9.44
C ILE A 316 -39.35 -43.96 -9.12
N MET A 317 -38.59 -45.07 -9.03
CA MET A 317 -37.18 -45.04 -8.59
C MET A 317 -36.14 -44.88 -9.73
N LEU A 318 -36.52 -44.92 -11.01
CA LEU A 318 -35.56 -44.84 -12.11
C LEU A 318 -35.33 -43.41 -12.64
N LEU A 319 -36.26 -42.47 -12.39
CA LEU A 319 -36.12 -41.07 -12.80
C LEU A 319 -35.23 -40.28 -11.83
N ASP A 320 -35.22 -40.61 -10.54
CA ASP A 320 -34.38 -39.93 -9.54
C ASP A 320 -32.88 -40.23 -9.71
N LEU A 321 -32.53 -41.40 -10.27
CA LEU A 321 -31.13 -41.76 -10.54
C LEU A 321 -30.56 -41.08 -11.80
N ILE A 322 -31.43 -40.62 -12.70
CA ILE A 322 -31.03 -39.92 -13.94
C ILE A 322 -30.88 -38.41 -13.66
N TYR A 323 -31.76 -37.82 -12.86
CA TYR A 323 -31.66 -36.42 -12.46
C TYR A 323 -30.45 -36.13 -11.56
N SER A 324 -30.14 -37.01 -10.60
CA SER A 324 -28.98 -36.84 -9.70
C SER A 324 -27.61 -36.96 -10.40
N ARG A 325 -27.53 -37.53 -11.60
CA ARG A 325 -26.29 -37.59 -12.40
C ARG A 325 -26.16 -36.46 -13.44
N LEU A 326 -27.23 -35.71 -13.71
CA LEU A 326 -27.18 -34.54 -14.59
C LEU A 326 -26.75 -33.27 -13.84
N ASP A 327 -27.09 -33.14 -12.55
CA ASP A 327 -26.62 -32.00 -11.73
C ASP A 327 -25.09 -32.01 -11.53
N VAL A 328 -24.49 -33.19 -11.39
CA VAL A 328 -23.02 -33.34 -11.23
C VAL A 328 -22.26 -32.89 -12.50
N LEU A 329 -22.85 -33.00 -13.69
CA LEU A 329 -22.21 -32.57 -14.93
C LEU A 329 -22.38 -31.06 -15.21
N ILE A 330 -23.38 -30.42 -14.61
CA ILE A 330 -23.65 -28.99 -14.77
C ILE A 330 -22.82 -28.15 -13.78
N ASP A 331 -22.50 -28.69 -12.61
CA ASP A 331 -21.63 -28.03 -11.64
C ASP A 331 -20.16 -27.97 -12.09
N ASP A 332 -19.63 -29.04 -12.71
CA ASP A 332 -18.26 -29.03 -13.24
C ASP A 332 -18.06 -28.05 -14.40
N ILE A 333 -19.10 -27.81 -15.21
CA ILE A 333 -19.04 -26.84 -16.32
C ILE A 333 -19.20 -25.39 -15.82
N SER A 334 -19.88 -25.20 -14.69
CA SER A 334 -20.14 -23.87 -14.12
C SER A 334 -18.94 -23.31 -13.34
N VAL A 335 -18.09 -24.16 -12.77
CA VAL A 335 -16.91 -23.75 -12.01
C VAL A 335 -15.78 -23.22 -12.92
N GLU A 336 -15.69 -23.68 -14.17
CA GLU A 336 -14.66 -23.19 -15.12
C GLU A 336 -15.01 -21.86 -15.79
N TYR A 337 -16.29 -21.45 -15.83
CA TYR A 337 -16.72 -20.24 -16.54
C TYR A 337 -16.92 -19.00 -15.67
N PHE A 338 -16.92 -19.12 -14.33
CA PHE A 338 -17.12 -17.97 -13.44
C PHE A 338 -15.86 -17.11 -13.19
N SER A 339 -14.70 -17.47 -13.75
CA SER A 339 -13.44 -16.71 -13.58
C SER A 339 -13.18 -15.64 -14.65
N HIS A 340 -14.06 -15.46 -15.63
CA HIS A 340 -13.88 -14.45 -16.67
C HIS A 340 -15.19 -13.68 -16.91
N GLY A 341 -15.37 -12.59 -16.16
CA GLY A 341 -16.55 -11.71 -16.21
C GLY A 341 -16.77 -11.02 -17.55
N LEU A 342 -17.34 -11.75 -18.51
CA LEU A 342 -17.86 -11.27 -19.78
C LEU A 342 -18.98 -12.23 -20.20
N VAL A 343 -20.24 -11.94 -19.86
CA VAL A 343 -21.43 -11.96 -20.74
C VAL A 343 -22.62 -11.44 -19.90
N GLY A 344 -22.68 -10.13 -19.67
CA GLY A 344 -23.98 -9.47 -19.73
C GLY A 344 -24.33 -9.36 -21.21
N TRP A 345 -25.60 -9.44 -21.59
CA TRP A 345 -26.11 -9.44 -22.98
C TRP A 345 -26.19 -10.82 -23.64
N SER A 346 -26.96 -11.75 -23.07
CA SER A 346 -27.74 -12.70 -23.90
C SER A 346 -28.84 -13.49 -23.15
N LEU A 347 -29.25 -13.09 -21.94
CA LEU A 347 -30.33 -13.80 -21.23
C LEU A 347 -31.74 -13.25 -21.51
N ASP A 348 -31.86 -11.99 -21.94
CA ASP A 348 -33.17 -11.37 -22.22
C ASP A 348 -33.83 -11.87 -23.52
N LEU A 349 -33.08 -12.50 -24.43
CA LEU A 349 -33.67 -13.03 -25.67
C LEU A 349 -34.27 -14.44 -25.54
N LEU A 350 -33.96 -15.17 -24.46
CA LEU A 350 -34.43 -16.55 -24.28
C LEU A 350 -35.64 -16.65 -23.35
N VAL A 351 -35.80 -15.73 -22.39
CA VAL A 351 -36.96 -15.70 -21.49
C VAL A 351 -38.20 -15.04 -22.15
N GLY A 352 -38.00 -14.16 -23.13
CA GLY A 352 -39.08 -13.46 -23.83
C GLY A 352 -39.92 -14.27 -24.83
N ARG A 353 -39.58 -15.54 -25.11
CA ARG A 353 -40.31 -16.39 -26.08
C ARG A 353 -41.15 -17.52 -25.47
N ALA A 354 -41.13 -17.70 -24.15
CA ALA A 354 -41.96 -18.71 -23.47
C ALA A 354 -43.29 -18.17 -22.91
N ALA A 355 -43.53 -16.85 -22.97
CA ALA A 355 -44.70 -16.22 -22.34
C ALA A 355 -45.86 -15.84 -23.29
N ASN A 356 -45.85 -16.29 -24.56
CA ASN A 356 -46.84 -15.83 -25.55
C ASN A 356 -47.47 -16.95 -26.40
N SER A 357 -47.84 -18.08 -25.78
CA SER A 357 -48.67 -19.11 -26.42
C SER A 357 -49.77 -19.69 -25.52
N HIS A 358 -50.27 -18.92 -24.56
CA HIS A 358 -51.54 -19.21 -23.88
C HIS A 358 -52.40 -17.94 -23.86
N ASN A 359 -52.93 -17.58 -25.02
CA ASN A 359 -54.18 -16.85 -25.18
C ASN A 359 -54.51 -16.76 -26.66
N LEU A 360 -55.45 -17.59 -27.12
CA LEU A 360 -56.54 -17.26 -28.05
C LEU A 360 -57.15 -18.58 -28.58
N THR A 361 -58.35 -18.86 -28.03
CA THR A 361 -59.49 -19.67 -28.53
C THR A 361 -59.26 -21.08 -29.06
#